data_AF-A0A078L048-F1
#
_entry.id   AF-A0A078L048-F1
#
_cell.length_a   1.000
_cell.length_b   1.000
_cell.length_c   1.000
_cell.angle_alpha   90.00
_cell.angle_beta   90.00
_cell.angle_gamma   90.00
#
_symmetry.space_group_name_H-M   'P 1'
#
loop_
_entity.id
_entity.type
_entity.pdbx_description
1 polymer ?
#
loop_
_entity_poly.entity_id
_entity_poly.type
_entity_poly.pdbx_seq_one_letter_code
_entity_poly.pdbx_strand_id
1 'polypeptide(L)'
;MLHGNQYTFTTDIVPIIISIVVICILIFSFYVTVKYPNTEEYKNTRINVFFSTLASVAIIFVGFNIVLTSIAFENNQKFSRITKTKEAVDKLWLYPHQLLTSSHNIRPEFLASFFMYNLQLYNMVILPNKKSPLTVNGLIEEQFISNVMIQAWEDCITIRNYDATPLDSWLRAFISWAQNPYFKSYYEEAKFQFRRRTVHLGDLLFEYAETIPLPTIDTTIYDRTVQKLTADPRFIDLNLEKT
;
A
#
# COMPACT_ATOMS: atom_id res chain seq x y z
N MET A 1 3.68 21.71 4.17
CA MET A 1 2.59 22.50 4.78
C MET A 1 1.50 22.67 3.75
N LEU A 2 0.49 21.79 3.76
CA LEU A 2 -0.70 21.91 2.92
C LEU A 2 -1.89 22.09 3.87
N HIS A 3 -2.69 23.11 3.60
CA HIS A 3 -3.78 23.59 4.44
C HIS A 3 -4.77 22.48 4.83
N GLY A 4 -4.84 22.18 6.13
CA GLY A 4 -5.84 21.33 6.76
C GLY A 4 -7.18 22.03 7.02
N ASN A 5 -7.66 22.86 6.10
CA ASN A 5 -8.88 23.67 6.32
C ASN A 5 -10.16 23.08 5.69
N GLN A 6 -10.10 21.91 5.04
CA GLN A 6 -11.31 21.27 4.48
C GLN A 6 -11.89 20.14 5.35
N TYR A 7 -11.20 19.71 6.41
CA TYR A 7 -11.62 18.55 7.22
C TYR A 7 -12.50 18.88 8.43
N THR A 8 -12.51 20.14 8.89
CA THR A 8 -13.31 20.56 10.06
C THR A 8 -14.78 20.80 9.71
N PHE A 9 -15.10 21.06 8.44
CA PHE A 9 -16.46 21.47 8.06
C PHE A 9 -17.48 20.32 8.13
N THR A 10 -17.07 19.06 7.97
CA THR A 10 -17.98 17.91 7.95
C THR A 10 -18.08 17.16 9.28
N THR A 11 -17.03 17.14 10.10
CA THR A 11 -17.05 16.40 11.38
C THR A 11 -17.73 17.18 12.51
N ASP A 12 -17.64 18.51 12.49
CA ASP A 12 -18.09 19.34 13.62
C ASP A 12 -19.52 19.86 13.43
N ILE A 13 -19.92 20.11 12.17
CA ILE A 13 -21.23 20.68 11.84
C ILE A 13 -22.34 19.61 11.90
N VAL A 14 -22.03 18.36 11.53
CA VAL A 14 -23.00 17.26 11.49
C VAL A 14 -23.59 16.96 12.88
N PRO A 15 -22.81 16.80 13.97
CA PRO A 15 -23.33 16.62 15.33
C PRO A 15 -24.20 17.80 15.82
N ILE A 16 -23.85 19.02 15.41
CA ILE A 16 -24.60 20.23 15.79
C ILE A 16 -25.97 20.26 15.10
N ILE A 17 -26.03 20.03 13.79
CA ILE A 17 -27.29 19.95 13.03
C ILE A 17 -28.20 18.88 13.62
N ILE A 18 -27.64 17.76 14.07
CA ILE A 18 -28.41 16.65 14.63
C ILE A 18 -28.95 16.95 16.01
N SER A 19 -28.12 17.57 16.86
CA SER A 19 -28.58 18.05 18.16
C SER A 19 -29.77 18.99 17.99
N ILE A 20 -29.71 19.88 16.99
CA ILE A 20 -30.82 20.78 16.65
C ILE A 20 -32.05 20.00 16.18
N VAL A 21 -31.92 19.05 15.26
CA VAL A 21 -33.06 18.24 14.74
C VAL A 21 -33.72 17.41 15.85
N VAL A 22 -32.93 16.77 16.71
CA VAL A 22 -33.46 15.99 17.86
C VAL A 22 -34.18 16.90 18.84
N ILE A 23 -33.61 18.06 19.17
CA ILE A 23 -34.26 19.07 20.02
C ILE A 23 -35.58 19.52 19.39
N CYS A 24 -35.62 19.79 18.07
CA CYS A 24 -36.84 20.17 17.37
C CYS A 24 -37.92 19.08 17.43
N ILE A 25 -37.56 17.81 17.26
CA ILE A 25 -38.53 16.69 17.33
C ILE A 25 -39.04 16.50 18.76
N LEU A 26 -38.18 16.64 19.77
CA LEU A 26 -38.59 16.58 21.18
C LEU A 26 -39.54 17.74 21.53
N ILE A 27 -39.24 18.96 21.09
CA ILE A 27 -40.12 20.13 21.28
C ILE A 27 -41.46 19.91 20.58
N PHE A 28 -41.46 19.42 19.34
CA PHE A 28 -42.68 19.13 18.59
C PHE A 28 -43.51 18.02 19.26
N SER A 29 -42.87 16.95 19.73
CA SER A 29 -43.54 15.87 20.46
C SER A 29 -44.16 16.35 21.77
N PHE A 30 -43.43 17.20 22.52
CA PHE A 30 -43.93 17.82 23.74
C PHE A 30 -45.13 18.74 23.45
N TYR A 31 -45.03 19.58 22.42
CA TYR A 31 -46.11 20.46 21.98
C TYR A 31 -47.38 19.68 21.62
N VAL A 32 -47.27 18.63 20.81
CA VAL A 32 -48.41 17.78 20.42
C VAL A 32 -49.03 17.10 21.65
N THR A 33 -48.21 16.63 22.60
CA THR A 33 -48.69 16.00 23.84
C THR A 33 -49.48 16.98 24.72
N VAL A 34 -49.03 18.23 24.83
CA VAL A 34 -49.70 19.27 25.62
C VAL A 34 -50.99 19.75 24.95
N LYS A 35 -51.00 19.91 23.63
CA LYS A 35 -52.11 20.51 22.88
C LYS A 35 -53.31 19.57 22.66
N TYR A 36 -53.12 18.25 22.70
CA TYR A 36 -54.20 17.28 22.51
C TYR A 36 -54.53 16.55 23.83
N PRO A 37 -55.55 17.01 24.59
CA PRO A 37 -55.90 16.45 25.90
C PRO A 37 -56.94 15.32 25.90
N ASN A 38 -57.49 14.91 24.74
CA ASN A 38 -58.63 13.98 24.72
C ASN A 38 -58.25 12.55 25.15
N THR A 39 -58.99 12.04 26.13
CA THR A 39 -58.74 10.78 26.86
C THR A 39 -59.65 9.61 26.48
N GLU A 40 -60.55 9.71 25.50
CA GLU A 40 -61.65 8.73 25.37
C GLU A 40 -61.59 7.74 24.20
N GLU A 41 -60.60 7.79 23.29
CA GLU A 41 -60.47 6.76 22.24
C GLU A 41 -59.03 6.27 22.06
N TYR A 42 -58.80 4.97 22.26
CA TYR A 42 -57.48 4.32 22.27
C TYR A 42 -56.67 4.50 20.96
N LYS A 43 -57.32 4.82 19.84
CA LYS A 43 -56.66 5.11 18.55
C LYS A 43 -56.00 6.49 18.49
N ASN A 44 -56.43 7.44 19.32
CA ASN A 44 -55.95 8.84 19.38
C ASN A 44 -55.39 9.22 20.76
N THR A 45 -54.95 8.23 21.55
CA THR A 45 -54.36 8.50 22.87
C THR A 45 -52.96 9.11 22.76
N ARG A 46 -52.63 9.98 23.71
CA ARG A 46 -51.29 10.58 23.90
C ARG A 46 -50.16 9.55 23.81
N ILE A 47 -50.42 8.32 24.25
CA ILE A 47 -49.48 7.19 24.25
C ILE A 47 -49.17 6.72 22.82
N ASN A 48 -50.17 6.59 21.95
CA ASN A 48 -49.97 6.15 20.56
C ASN A 48 -49.19 7.20 19.75
N VAL A 49 -49.54 8.48 19.94
CA VAL A 49 -48.79 9.59 19.35
C VAL A 49 -47.35 9.59 19.83
N PHE A 50 -47.12 9.46 21.14
CA PHE A 50 -45.78 9.40 21.73
C PHE A 50 -44.93 8.24 21.18
N PHE A 51 -45.48 7.02 21.08
CA PHE A 51 -44.75 5.89 20.52
C PHE A 51 -44.45 6.06 19.02
N SER A 52 -45.36 6.67 18.25
CA SER A 52 -45.14 6.98 16.84
C SER A 52 -44.03 8.02 16.62
N THR A 53 -43.99 9.08 17.45
CA THR A 53 -42.87 10.04 17.40
C THR A 53 -41.56 9.43 17.88
N LEU A 54 -41.59 8.58 18.92
CA LEU A 54 -40.40 7.88 19.41
C LEU A 54 -39.84 6.90 18.36
N ALA A 55 -40.71 6.18 17.64
CA ALA A 55 -40.32 5.33 16.53
C ALA A 55 -39.69 6.15 15.38
N SER A 56 -40.25 7.32 15.06
CA SER A 56 -39.71 8.23 14.05
C SER A 56 -38.32 8.74 14.44
N VAL A 57 -38.12 9.11 15.71
CA VAL A 57 -36.80 9.49 16.25
C VAL A 57 -35.82 8.33 16.15
N ALA A 58 -36.22 7.12 16.53
CA ALA A 58 -35.37 5.93 16.46
C ALA A 58 -34.89 5.63 15.03
N ILE A 59 -35.78 5.75 14.03
CA ILE A 59 -35.42 5.57 12.61
C ILE A 59 -34.37 6.60 12.18
N ILE A 60 -34.51 7.86 12.59
CA ILE A 60 -33.53 8.92 12.29
C ILE A 60 -32.18 8.59 12.94
N PHE A 61 -32.17 8.14 14.21
CA PHE A 61 -30.93 7.74 14.89
C PHE A 61 -30.25 6.54 14.23
N VAL A 62 -31.00 5.54 13.76
CA VAL A 62 -30.44 4.37 13.05
C VAL A 62 -29.87 4.79 11.70
N GLY A 63 -30.62 5.54 10.90
CA GLY A 63 -30.14 6.07 9.62
C GLY A 63 -28.86 6.91 9.79
N PHE A 64 -28.78 7.68 10.86
CA PHE A 64 -27.61 8.47 11.18
C PHE A 64 -26.39 7.63 11.57
N ASN A 65 -26.56 6.61 12.42
CA ASN A 65 -25.47 5.70 12.78
C ASN A 65 -24.89 5.00 11.56
N ILE A 66 -25.73 4.65 10.58
CA ILE A 66 -25.29 4.09 9.29
C ILE A 66 -24.40 5.11 8.53
N VAL A 67 -24.82 6.37 8.45
CA VAL A 67 -24.05 7.43 7.77
C VAL A 67 -22.72 7.69 8.48
N LEU A 68 -22.71 7.85 9.82
CA LEU A 68 -21.47 8.06 10.57
C LEU A 68 -20.51 6.89 10.43
N THR A 69 -21.02 5.66 10.53
CA THR A 69 -20.20 4.46 10.38
C THR A 69 -19.64 4.36 8.97
N SER A 70 -20.41 4.75 7.96
CA SER A 70 -19.93 4.81 6.56
C SER A 70 -18.81 5.83 6.38
N ILE A 71 -18.96 7.05 6.92
CA ILE A 71 -17.93 8.09 6.86
C ILE A 71 -16.67 7.67 7.65
N ALA A 72 -16.84 7.10 8.84
CA ALA A 72 -15.75 6.60 9.66
C ALA A 72 -15.00 5.47 8.96
N PHE A 73 -15.73 4.57 8.30
CA PHE A 73 -15.15 3.48 7.51
C PHE A 73 -14.36 4.03 6.30
N GLU A 74 -14.91 4.99 5.56
CA GLU A 74 -14.22 5.64 4.44
C GLU A 74 -12.94 6.36 4.91
N ASN A 75 -13.01 7.09 6.02
CA ASN A 75 -11.84 7.77 6.59
C ASN A 75 -10.79 6.79 7.10
N ASN A 76 -11.20 5.71 7.77
CA ASN A 76 -10.29 4.66 8.21
C ASN A 76 -9.61 3.95 7.03
N GLN A 77 -10.34 3.74 5.92
CA GLN A 77 -9.74 3.21 4.70
C GLN A 77 -8.71 4.17 4.09
N LYS A 78 -9.01 5.46 4.00
CA LYS A 78 -8.06 6.47 3.48
C LYS A 78 -6.82 6.59 4.35
N PHE A 79 -6.99 6.65 5.67
CA PHE A 79 -5.88 6.70 6.62
C PHE A 79 -5.03 5.43 6.54
N SER A 80 -5.67 4.26 6.51
CA SER A 80 -5.01 2.96 6.33
C SER A 80 -4.18 2.92 5.05
N ARG A 81 -4.72 3.39 3.91
CA ARG A 81 -3.98 3.47 2.64
C ARG A 81 -2.75 4.36 2.71
N ILE A 82 -2.85 5.55 3.32
CA ILE A 82 -1.68 6.44 3.46
C ILE A 82 -0.60 5.79 4.33
N THR A 83 -0.98 5.22 5.48
CA THR A 83 -0.04 4.53 6.37
C THR A 83 0.61 3.34 5.67
N LYS A 84 -0.15 2.55 4.92
CA LYS A 84 0.34 1.39 4.18
C LYS A 84 1.21 1.76 3.00
N THR A 85 0.89 2.84 2.29
CA THR A 85 1.75 3.40 1.23
C THR A 85 3.09 3.85 1.81
N LYS A 86 3.09 4.53 2.97
CA LYS A 86 4.33 4.91 3.64
C LYS A 86 5.14 3.66 4.04
N GLU A 87 4.50 2.68 4.65
CA GLU A 87 5.13 1.40 4.99
C GLU A 87 5.74 0.72 3.76
N ALA A 88 5.04 0.75 2.62
CA ALA A 88 5.55 0.24 1.35
C ALA A 88 6.78 1.01 0.87
N VAL A 89 6.75 2.35 0.84
CA VAL A 89 7.92 3.15 0.45
C VAL A 89 9.12 2.88 1.36
N ASP A 90 8.89 2.78 2.66
CA ASP A 90 9.94 2.54 3.64
C ASP A 90 10.59 1.15 3.44
N LYS A 91 9.78 0.10 3.28
CA LYS A 91 10.26 -1.30 3.14
C LYS A 91 10.75 -1.65 1.75
N LEU A 92 10.03 -1.24 0.71
CA LEU A 92 10.24 -1.66 -0.66
C LEU A 92 11.33 -0.86 -1.38
N TRP A 93 11.74 0.29 -0.84
CA TRP A 93 12.71 1.14 -1.51
C TRP A 93 13.70 1.79 -0.56
N LEU A 94 13.22 2.53 0.43
CA LEU A 94 14.10 3.36 1.27
C LEU A 94 15.07 2.51 2.07
N TYR A 95 14.60 1.45 2.73
CA TYR A 95 15.44 0.57 3.53
C TYR A 95 16.48 -0.19 2.69
N PRO A 96 16.12 -0.87 1.59
CA PRO A 96 17.10 -1.47 0.68
C PRO A 96 18.14 -0.46 0.18
N HIS A 97 17.71 0.75 -0.19
CA HIS A 97 18.62 1.79 -0.66
C HIS A 97 19.57 2.28 0.43
N GLN A 98 19.09 2.46 1.65
CA GLN A 98 19.92 2.81 2.81
C GLN A 98 21.02 1.76 3.03
N LEU A 99 20.70 0.47 2.95
CA LEU A 99 21.69 -0.60 3.08
C LEU A 99 22.77 -0.52 2.00
N LEU A 100 22.40 -0.28 0.75
CA LEU A 100 23.36 -0.11 -0.35
C LEU A 100 24.32 1.07 -0.10
N THR A 101 23.84 2.14 0.52
CA THR A 101 24.67 3.35 0.78
C THR A 101 25.47 3.30 2.08
N SER A 102 25.09 2.47 3.05
CA SER A 102 25.66 2.45 4.41
C SER A 102 26.53 1.23 4.69
N SER A 103 26.70 0.32 3.72
CA SER A 103 27.51 -0.88 3.91
C SER A 103 28.99 -0.61 3.69
N HIS A 104 29.84 -1.19 4.55
CA HIS A 104 31.26 -0.86 4.63
C HIS A 104 32.17 -2.01 4.17
N ASN A 105 31.71 -3.27 4.24
CA ASN A 105 32.53 -4.44 3.93
C ASN A 105 32.16 -5.09 2.59
N ILE A 106 31.19 -4.53 1.88
CA ILE A 106 30.69 -5.04 0.60
C ILE A 106 31.66 -4.76 -0.53
N ARG A 107 31.77 -5.73 -1.45
CA ARG A 107 32.55 -5.56 -2.66
C ARG A 107 31.99 -4.43 -3.54
N PRO A 108 32.82 -3.50 -4.02
CA PRO A 108 32.37 -2.42 -4.89
C PRO A 108 31.61 -2.91 -6.12
N GLU A 109 31.99 -4.07 -6.66
CA GLU A 109 31.34 -4.67 -7.84
C GLU A 109 29.91 -5.12 -7.53
N PHE A 110 29.65 -5.64 -6.32
CA PHE A 110 28.29 -5.98 -5.90
C PHE A 110 27.41 -4.72 -5.79
N LEU A 111 27.91 -3.66 -5.17
CA LEU A 111 27.15 -2.39 -5.09
C LEU A 111 26.94 -1.77 -6.48
N ALA A 112 27.98 -1.73 -7.30
CA ALA A 112 27.94 -1.21 -8.66
C ALA A 112 26.89 -1.93 -9.53
N SER A 113 26.69 -3.23 -9.30
CA SER A 113 25.71 -4.02 -10.05
C SER A 113 24.24 -3.71 -9.77
N PHE A 114 23.91 -2.88 -8.78
CA PHE A 114 22.56 -2.30 -8.64
C PHE A 114 22.33 -1.06 -9.51
N PHE A 115 23.39 -0.55 -10.15
CA PHE A 115 23.38 0.69 -10.93
C PHE A 115 23.94 0.47 -12.34
N MET A 116 23.54 -0.64 -12.98
CA MET A 116 24.06 -1.10 -14.28
C MET A 116 23.76 -0.15 -15.45
N TYR A 117 22.90 0.85 -15.27
CA TYR A 117 22.70 1.93 -16.23
C TYR A 117 23.92 2.88 -16.33
N ASN A 118 24.74 2.96 -15.28
CA ASN A 118 25.93 3.78 -15.26
C ASN A 118 27.09 3.02 -15.91
N LEU A 119 27.62 3.53 -17.03
CA LEU A 119 28.68 2.88 -17.80
C LEU A 119 29.94 2.57 -16.98
N GLN A 120 30.34 3.46 -16.05
CA GLN A 120 31.53 3.25 -15.23
C GLN A 120 31.32 2.09 -14.23
N LEU A 121 30.16 2.07 -13.58
CA LEU A 121 29.79 1.02 -12.64
C LEU A 121 29.55 -0.32 -13.36
N TYR A 122 28.90 -0.29 -14.51
CA TYR A 122 28.73 -1.46 -15.38
C TYR A 122 30.08 -2.09 -15.75
N ASN A 123 31.03 -1.29 -16.24
CA ASN A 123 32.37 -1.78 -16.59
C ASN A 123 33.12 -2.37 -15.39
N MET A 124 32.90 -1.86 -14.18
CA MET A 124 33.47 -2.43 -12.96
C MET A 124 32.96 -3.86 -12.70
N VAL A 125 31.69 -4.13 -13.02
CA VAL A 125 31.04 -5.44 -12.80
C VAL A 125 31.50 -6.48 -13.83
N ILE A 126 31.54 -6.11 -15.11
CA ILE A 126 31.79 -7.07 -16.21
C ILE A 126 33.27 -7.40 -16.43
N LEU A 127 34.21 -6.55 -16.00
CA LEU A 127 35.63 -6.76 -16.25
C LEU A 127 36.24 -7.76 -15.24
N PRO A 128 36.65 -8.96 -15.67
CA PRO A 128 37.02 -10.05 -14.76
C PRO A 128 38.30 -9.78 -13.94
N ASN A 129 39.21 -8.96 -14.46
CA ASN A 129 40.56 -8.77 -13.88
C ASN A 129 40.61 -7.73 -12.74
N LYS A 130 39.47 -7.23 -12.27
CA LYS A 130 39.39 -6.18 -11.23
C LYS A 130 38.54 -6.54 -10.02
N LYS A 131 38.12 -7.81 -9.89
CA LYS A 131 37.23 -8.20 -8.79
C LYS A 131 37.95 -8.20 -7.45
N SER A 132 37.40 -7.46 -6.50
CA SER A 132 37.84 -7.42 -5.12
C SER A 132 37.72 -8.81 -4.47
N PRO A 133 38.67 -9.21 -3.60
CA PRO A 133 38.60 -10.49 -2.91
C PRO A 133 37.37 -10.56 -2.01
N LEU A 134 36.72 -11.71 -1.97
CA LEU A 134 35.55 -11.94 -1.13
C LEU A 134 36.00 -12.20 0.31
N THR A 135 35.63 -11.31 1.23
CA THR A 135 35.84 -11.50 2.67
C THR A 135 34.62 -12.16 3.30
N VAL A 136 34.78 -12.80 4.47
CA VAL A 136 33.64 -13.41 5.20
C VAL A 136 32.59 -12.35 5.56
N ASN A 137 33.00 -11.19 6.06
CA ASN A 137 32.09 -10.10 6.39
C ASN A 137 31.38 -9.54 5.14
N GLY A 138 32.11 -9.37 4.04
CA GLY A 138 31.52 -8.93 2.78
C GLY A 138 30.50 -9.93 2.25
N LEU A 139 30.78 -11.24 2.35
CA LEU A 139 29.81 -12.27 1.99
C LEU A 139 28.54 -12.19 2.85
N ILE A 140 28.67 -12.06 4.17
CA ILE A 140 27.51 -11.94 5.07
C ILE A 140 26.69 -10.70 4.74
N GLU A 141 27.33 -9.55 4.50
CA GLU A 141 26.64 -8.31 4.12
C GLU A 141 25.95 -8.43 2.75
N GLU A 142 26.60 -9.01 1.74
CA GLU A 142 25.99 -9.25 0.41
C GLU A 142 24.77 -10.17 0.50
N GLN A 143 24.85 -11.23 1.30
CA GLN A 143 23.72 -12.13 1.56
C GLN A 143 22.58 -11.40 2.29
N PHE A 144 22.91 -10.60 3.31
CA PHE A 144 21.93 -9.84 4.06
C PHE A 144 21.18 -8.84 3.16
N ILE A 145 21.89 -8.05 2.36
CA ILE A 145 21.27 -7.13 1.40
C ILE A 145 20.40 -7.90 0.40
N SER A 146 20.91 -8.99 -0.15
CA SER A 146 20.17 -9.80 -1.12
C SER A 146 18.86 -10.34 -0.51
N ASN A 147 18.90 -10.81 0.74
CA ASN A 147 17.70 -11.22 1.48
C ASN A 147 16.71 -10.07 1.65
N VAL A 148 17.18 -8.86 1.98
CA VAL A 148 16.31 -7.69 2.11
C VAL A 148 15.66 -7.32 0.77
N MET A 149 16.38 -7.45 -0.34
CA MET A 149 15.83 -7.21 -1.68
C MET A 149 14.75 -8.23 -2.04
N ILE A 150 14.95 -9.52 -1.74
CA ILE A 150 13.92 -10.56 -1.97
C ILE A 150 12.74 -10.37 -1.00
N GLN A 151 13.00 -9.97 0.25
CA GLN A 151 11.94 -9.64 1.21
C GLN A 151 11.09 -8.47 0.72
N ALA A 152 11.68 -7.47 0.06
CA ALA A 152 10.91 -6.40 -0.58
C ALA A 152 9.97 -6.96 -1.66
N TRP A 153 10.36 -7.99 -2.41
CA TRP A 153 9.44 -8.64 -3.35
C TRP A 153 8.27 -9.33 -2.64
N GLU A 154 8.53 -10.05 -1.54
CA GLU A 154 7.50 -10.69 -0.73
C GLU A 154 6.55 -9.68 -0.06
N ASP A 155 7.11 -8.59 0.47
CA ASP A 155 6.36 -7.50 1.07
C ASP A 155 5.50 -6.82 0.01
N CYS A 156 6.02 -6.59 -1.20
CA CYS A 156 5.24 -6.03 -2.31
C CYS A 156 4.02 -6.89 -2.59
N ILE A 157 4.17 -8.21 -2.72
CA ILE A 157 3.05 -9.15 -2.93
C ILE A 157 2.01 -9.02 -1.80
N THR A 158 2.45 -8.82 -0.57
CA THR A 158 1.60 -8.85 0.62
C THR A 158 0.88 -7.53 0.89
N ILE A 159 1.55 -6.40 0.69
CA ILE A 159 1.02 -5.06 1.04
C ILE A 159 0.34 -4.36 -0.15
N ARG A 160 0.45 -4.93 -1.36
CA ARG A 160 0.05 -4.28 -2.61
C ARG A 160 -1.35 -3.69 -2.60
N ASN A 161 -2.32 -4.41 -2.03
CA ASN A 161 -3.73 -4.03 -2.07
C ASN A 161 -4.05 -2.75 -1.27
N TYR A 162 -3.12 -2.35 -0.38
CA TYR A 162 -3.27 -1.19 0.48
C TYR A 162 -2.32 -0.05 0.11
N ASP A 163 -1.38 -0.30 -0.80
CA ASP A 163 -0.43 0.68 -1.30
C ASP A 163 -1.01 1.46 -2.49
N ALA A 164 -0.97 2.79 -2.40
CA ALA A 164 -1.46 3.70 -3.43
C ALA A 164 -0.45 3.94 -4.56
N THR A 165 0.81 3.53 -4.40
CA THR A 165 1.83 3.64 -5.45
C THR A 165 1.44 2.76 -6.65
N PRO A 166 1.67 3.14 -7.91
CA PRO A 166 1.46 2.23 -9.04
C PRO A 166 2.38 1.00 -8.97
N LEU A 167 1.87 -0.19 -9.32
CA LEU A 167 2.63 -1.44 -9.29
C LEU A 167 3.86 -1.35 -10.20
N ASP A 168 3.69 -0.74 -11.37
CA ASP A 168 4.74 -0.52 -12.35
C ASP A 168 5.95 0.20 -11.76
N SER A 169 5.76 1.10 -10.79
CA SER A 169 6.87 1.81 -10.14
C SER A 169 7.76 0.84 -9.36
N TRP A 170 7.17 -0.12 -8.64
CA TRP A 170 7.92 -1.15 -7.93
C TRP A 170 8.56 -2.14 -8.89
N LEU A 171 7.83 -2.57 -9.93
CA LEU A 171 8.37 -3.51 -10.91
C LEU A 171 9.58 -2.93 -11.66
N ARG A 172 9.61 -1.63 -11.98
CA ARG A 172 10.79 -0.98 -12.56
C ARG A 172 12.01 -1.08 -11.65
N ALA A 173 11.83 -0.82 -10.34
CA ALA A 173 12.90 -0.96 -9.35
C ALA A 173 13.35 -2.42 -9.20
N PHE A 174 12.41 -3.35 -9.13
CA PHE A 174 12.74 -4.77 -8.94
C PHE A 174 13.44 -5.37 -10.16
N ILE A 175 13.01 -5.01 -11.37
CA ILE A 175 13.69 -5.41 -12.61
C ILE A 175 15.10 -4.82 -12.66
N SER A 176 15.30 -3.55 -12.27
CA SER A 176 16.65 -2.97 -12.26
C SER A 176 17.56 -3.66 -11.24
N TRP A 177 17.04 -4.09 -10.09
CA TRP A 177 17.78 -4.92 -9.14
C TRP A 177 18.08 -6.31 -9.71
N ALA A 178 17.11 -6.93 -10.40
CA ALA A 178 17.27 -8.25 -11.01
C ALA A 178 18.31 -8.29 -12.15
N GLN A 179 18.78 -7.14 -12.64
CA GLN A 179 19.92 -7.05 -13.56
C GLN A 179 21.27 -7.32 -12.87
N ASN A 180 21.31 -7.38 -11.54
CA ASN A 180 22.52 -7.64 -10.77
C ASN A 180 22.90 -9.14 -10.85
N PRO A 181 24.04 -9.51 -11.47
CA PRO A 181 24.44 -10.91 -11.61
C PRO A 181 24.83 -11.57 -10.29
N TYR A 182 25.35 -10.82 -9.32
CA TYR A 182 25.68 -11.34 -8.00
C TYR A 182 24.42 -11.65 -7.21
N PHE A 183 23.43 -10.76 -7.30
CA PHE A 183 22.12 -10.95 -6.68
C PHE A 183 21.39 -12.16 -7.29
N LYS A 184 21.47 -12.34 -8.61
CA LYS A 184 20.93 -13.54 -9.28
C LYS A 184 21.57 -14.82 -8.76
N SER A 185 22.91 -14.85 -8.66
CA SER A 185 23.62 -16.03 -8.14
C SER A 185 23.18 -16.39 -6.73
N TYR A 186 23.07 -15.39 -5.84
CA TYR A 186 22.57 -15.61 -4.49
C TYR A 186 21.11 -16.09 -4.48
N TYR A 187 20.25 -15.46 -5.28
CA TYR A 187 18.85 -15.82 -5.37
C TYR A 187 18.68 -17.29 -5.79
N GLU A 188 19.41 -17.77 -6.81
CA GLU A 188 19.33 -19.17 -7.24
C GLU A 188 19.70 -20.15 -6.13
N GLU A 189 20.69 -19.80 -5.30
CA GLU A 189 21.11 -20.61 -4.16
C GLU A 189 20.11 -20.55 -3.00
N ALA A 190 19.46 -19.41 -2.77
CA ALA A 190 18.65 -19.14 -1.57
C ALA A 190 17.13 -19.20 -1.81
N LYS A 191 16.65 -19.26 -3.06
CA LYS A 191 15.22 -19.12 -3.38
C LYS A 191 14.32 -20.16 -2.70
N PHE A 192 14.87 -21.31 -2.35
CA PHE A 192 14.16 -22.36 -1.60
C PHE A 192 13.68 -21.91 -0.20
N GLN A 193 14.23 -20.82 0.34
CA GLN A 193 13.86 -20.27 1.65
C GLN A 193 12.61 -19.39 1.61
N PHE A 194 12.16 -19.00 0.41
CA PHE A 194 11.07 -18.05 0.23
C PHE A 194 9.77 -18.73 -0.20
N ARG A 195 8.65 -18.02 -0.06
CA ARG A 195 7.34 -18.53 -0.47
C ARG A 195 7.30 -18.74 -1.98
N ARG A 196 6.55 -19.75 -2.43
CA ARG A 196 6.39 -20.07 -3.86
C ARG A 196 5.99 -18.86 -4.72
N ARG A 197 5.15 -17.94 -4.21
CA ARG A 197 4.77 -16.71 -4.94
C ARG A 197 5.95 -15.75 -5.09
N THR A 198 6.75 -15.58 -4.04
CA THR A 198 7.98 -14.76 -4.07
C THR A 198 8.99 -15.36 -5.05
N VAL A 199 9.16 -16.68 -5.03
CA VAL A 199 10.02 -17.39 -5.99
C VAL A 199 9.53 -17.15 -7.42
N HIS A 200 8.24 -17.38 -7.68
CA HIS A 200 7.66 -17.19 -9.01
C HIS A 200 7.78 -15.75 -9.52
N LEU A 201 7.59 -14.75 -8.66
CA LEU A 201 7.86 -13.35 -8.99
C LEU A 201 9.35 -13.13 -9.30
N GLY A 202 10.25 -13.64 -8.46
CA GLY A 202 11.70 -13.51 -8.64
C GLY A 202 12.18 -14.11 -9.97
N ASP A 203 11.76 -15.35 -10.28
CA ASP A 203 12.12 -16.03 -11.53
C ASP A 203 11.68 -15.18 -12.75
N LEU A 204 10.46 -14.63 -12.74
CA LEU A 204 9.98 -13.73 -13.80
C LEU A 204 10.78 -12.42 -13.87
N LEU A 205 11.09 -11.80 -12.72
CA LEU A 205 11.87 -10.57 -12.68
C LEU A 205 13.25 -10.76 -13.31
N PHE A 206 13.94 -11.87 -12.98
CA PHE A 206 15.23 -12.20 -13.57
C PHE A 206 15.12 -12.52 -15.07
N GLU A 207 14.13 -13.31 -15.49
CA GLU A 207 13.89 -13.62 -16.90
C GLU A 207 13.69 -12.34 -17.75
N TYR A 208 12.85 -11.42 -17.27
CA TYR A 208 12.57 -10.19 -17.98
C TYR A 208 13.73 -9.18 -17.91
N ALA A 209 14.47 -9.14 -16.81
CA ALA A 209 15.65 -8.27 -16.66
C ALA A 209 16.76 -8.61 -17.67
N GLU A 210 16.94 -9.89 -18.02
CA GLU A 210 17.92 -10.34 -19.01
C GLU A 210 17.66 -9.80 -20.42
N THR A 211 16.41 -9.46 -20.73
CA THR A 211 16.04 -8.92 -22.05
C THR A 211 16.45 -7.46 -22.25
N ILE A 212 16.83 -6.77 -21.17
CA ILE A 212 17.18 -5.35 -21.21
C ILE A 212 18.66 -5.21 -21.58
N PRO A 213 19.00 -4.48 -22.66
CA PRO A 213 20.39 -4.24 -23.02
C PRO A 213 21.09 -3.40 -21.94
N LEU A 214 22.30 -3.80 -21.57
CA LEU A 214 23.12 -3.10 -20.57
C LEU A 214 24.45 -2.61 -21.18
N PRO A 215 24.94 -1.42 -20.78
CA PRO A 215 24.27 -0.43 -19.94
C PRO A 215 23.23 0.35 -20.75
N THR A 216 22.11 0.75 -20.11
CA THR A 216 21.11 1.61 -20.75
C THR A 216 20.55 2.64 -19.78
N ILE A 217 20.32 3.86 -20.28
CA ILE A 217 19.59 4.93 -19.57
C ILE A 217 18.17 5.12 -20.11
N ASP A 218 17.78 4.34 -21.12
CA ASP A 218 16.47 4.46 -21.77
C ASP A 218 15.37 3.86 -20.88
N THR A 219 14.64 4.74 -20.20
CA THR A 219 13.52 4.36 -19.33
C THR A 219 12.37 3.72 -20.09
N THR A 220 12.23 3.98 -21.40
CA THR A 220 11.15 3.41 -22.21
C THR A 220 11.32 1.91 -22.41
N ILE A 221 12.54 1.39 -22.30
CA ILE A 221 12.80 -0.06 -22.33
C ILE A 221 12.24 -0.69 -21.06
N TYR A 222 12.52 -0.12 -19.89
CA TYR A 222 11.96 -0.59 -18.61
C TYR A 222 10.43 -0.57 -18.62
N ASP A 223 9.83 0.50 -19.14
CA ASP A 223 8.37 0.63 -19.22
C ASP A 223 7.75 -0.45 -20.12
N ARG A 224 8.37 -0.70 -21.29
CA ARG A 224 7.95 -1.78 -22.20
C ARG A 224 8.16 -3.17 -21.58
N THR A 225 9.25 -3.39 -20.86
CA THR A 225 9.51 -4.66 -20.19
C THR A 225 8.51 -4.91 -19.08
N VAL A 226 8.20 -3.90 -18.25
CA VAL A 226 7.17 -4.01 -17.20
C VAL A 226 5.80 -4.27 -17.80
N GLN A 227 5.41 -3.59 -18.89
CA GLN A 227 4.15 -3.86 -19.57
C GLN A 227 4.06 -5.30 -20.10
N LYS A 228 5.16 -5.84 -20.64
CA LYS A 228 5.19 -7.25 -21.07
C LYS A 228 5.16 -8.23 -19.90
N LEU A 229 5.77 -7.88 -18.77
CA LEU A 229 5.73 -8.68 -17.54
C LEU A 229 4.31 -8.72 -16.97
N THR A 230 3.65 -7.57 -16.83
CA THR A 230 2.29 -7.48 -16.28
C THR A 230 1.23 -8.14 -17.18
N ALA A 231 1.51 -8.21 -18.49
CA ALA A 231 0.68 -8.95 -19.44
C ALA A 231 0.98 -10.47 -19.50
N ASP A 232 2.05 -10.96 -18.86
CA ASP A 232 2.38 -12.39 -18.84
C ASP A 232 1.34 -13.17 -18.01
N PRO A 233 0.72 -14.24 -18.56
CA PRO A 233 -0.21 -15.09 -17.80
C PRO A 233 0.38 -15.59 -16.47
N ARG A 234 1.68 -15.91 -16.44
CA ARG A 234 2.39 -16.35 -15.23
C ARG A 234 2.41 -15.25 -14.17
N PHE A 235 2.51 -13.99 -14.57
CA PHE A 235 2.46 -12.86 -13.64
C PHE A 235 1.04 -12.61 -13.17
N ILE A 236 0.05 -12.68 -14.07
CA ILE A 236 -1.37 -12.51 -13.74
C ILE A 236 -1.82 -13.53 -12.69
N ASP A 237 -1.31 -14.76 -12.74
CA ASP A 237 -1.58 -15.82 -11.76
C ASP A 237 -1.09 -15.47 -10.33
N LEU A 238 -0.17 -14.52 -10.17
CA LEU A 238 0.22 -14.00 -8.85
C LEU A 238 -0.89 -13.15 -8.20
N ASN A 239 -1.89 -12.73 -8.98
CA ASN A 239 -3.09 -12.02 -8.59
C ASN A 239 -2.84 -10.73 -7.77
N LEU A 240 -1.79 -9.98 -8.13
CA LEU A 240 -1.36 -8.77 -7.41
C LEU A 240 -2.33 -7.58 -7.53
N GLU A 241 -3.34 -7.66 -8.40
CA GLU A 241 -4.32 -6.59 -8.63
C GLU A 241 -5.75 -6.92 -8.16
N LYS A 242 -6.05 -8.16 -7.74
CA LYS A 242 -7.43 -8.57 -7.34
C LYS A 242 -7.56 -9.15 -5.93
N THR A 243 -6.72 -8.72 -4.99
CA THR A 243 -6.92 -9.02 -3.55
C THR A 243 -7.08 -7.73 -2.77
#